data_AF-A0A1M5GUD9-F1
#
_entry.id   AF-A0A1M5GUD9-F1
#
_cell.length_a   1.000
_cell.length_b   1.000
_cell.length_c   1.000
_cell.angle_alpha   90.00
_cell.angle_beta   90.00
_cell.angle_gamma   90.00
#
_symmetry.space_group_name_H-M   'P 1'
#
loop_
_entity.id
_entity.type
_entity.pdbx_description
1 polymer ?
#
loop_
_entity_poly.entity_id
_entity_poly.type
_entity_poly.pdbx_seq_one_letter_code
_entity_poly.pdbx_strand_id
1 'polypeptide(L)'
;MMMFQSKGISIDRSQSKILGIILLCIFFISNVHAQLPIKIVNGKVTRDDGTFGKFQIQKYTPLIDSLNKNLKLNPKDTTSLFIRSTLYLFSNDVQSKPNQREKGALENLILAKDMVENAVSYGMQDLRLKILRAQIYRELVYRFTGDESWMFDSKQTAVRRKQFNNYKELVNKYYQELALSDSSRAYDYNKLKVTDVYPL
;
A
#
# COMPACT_ATOMS: atom_id res chain seq x y z
N MET A 1 -53.09 -48.42 -32.13
CA MET A 1 -51.61 -48.46 -31.94
C MET A 1 -51.11 -47.03 -32.10
N MET A 2 -50.99 -46.28 -31.00
CA MET A 2 -50.55 -44.89 -30.99
C MET A 2 -49.03 -44.83 -30.84
N MET A 3 -48.33 -44.28 -31.83
CA MET A 3 -46.89 -44.01 -31.78
C MET A 3 -46.64 -42.65 -31.11
N PHE A 4 -45.95 -42.67 -29.96
CA PHE A 4 -45.36 -41.49 -29.35
C PHE A 4 -44.06 -41.12 -30.08
N GLN A 5 -44.02 -39.94 -30.71
CA GLN A 5 -42.77 -39.36 -31.19
C GLN A 5 -42.07 -38.61 -30.05
N SER A 6 -40.90 -39.11 -29.66
CA SER A 6 -39.96 -38.47 -28.74
C SER A 6 -39.29 -37.28 -29.44
N LYS A 7 -39.56 -36.06 -28.97
CA LYS A 7 -38.80 -34.86 -29.36
C LYS A 7 -37.50 -34.81 -28.56
N GLY A 8 -36.40 -35.19 -29.21
CA GLY A 8 -35.05 -34.97 -28.69
C GLY A 8 -34.76 -33.48 -28.59
N ILE A 9 -34.45 -33.01 -27.39
CA ILE A 9 -33.99 -31.65 -27.15
C ILE A 9 -32.52 -31.57 -27.63
N SER A 10 -32.30 -30.97 -28.79
CA SER A 10 -30.96 -30.65 -29.28
C SER A 10 -30.44 -29.43 -28.51
N ILE A 11 -29.56 -29.66 -27.54
CA ILE A 11 -28.85 -28.58 -26.85
C ILE A 11 -27.81 -28.02 -27.84
N ASP A 12 -28.01 -26.77 -28.25
CA ASP A 12 -27.13 -26.04 -29.15
C ASP A 12 -25.71 -25.90 -28.54
N ARG A 13 -24.68 -26.28 -29.31
CA ARG A 13 -23.25 -26.18 -28.94
C ARG A 13 -22.82 -24.75 -28.59
N SER A 14 -23.59 -23.73 -28.98
CA SER A 14 -23.39 -22.34 -28.57
C SER A 14 -23.64 -22.13 -27.07
N GLN A 15 -24.69 -22.77 -26.53
CA GLN A 15 -25.07 -22.59 -25.12
C GLN A 15 -24.09 -23.26 -24.16
N SER A 16 -23.48 -24.38 -24.56
CA SER A 16 -22.47 -25.06 -23.73
C SER A 16 -21.17 -24.25 -23.58
N LYS A 17 -20.81 -23.43 -24.57
CA LYS A 17 -19.64 -22.55 -24.51
C LYS A 17 -19.87 -21.36 -23.58
N ILE A 18 -21.05 -20.74 -23.63
CA ILE A 18 -21.42 -19.62 -22.75
C ILE A 18 -21.47 -20.09 -21.29
N LEU A 19 -22.06 -21.27 -21.04
CA LEU A 19 -22.11 -21.86 -19.70
C LEU A 19 -20.70 -22.15 -19.14
N GLY A 20 -19.78 -22.63 -19.99
CA GLY A 20 -18.38 -22.87 -19.61
C GLY A 20 -17.62 -21.59 -19.24
N ILE A 21 -17.84 -20.48 -19.97
CA ILE A 21 -17.22 -19.18 -19.67
C ILE A 21 -17.79 -18.60 -18.37
N ILE A 22 -19.10 -18.71 -18.14
CA ILE A 22 -19.74 -18.25 -16.90
C ILE A 22 -19.22 -19.05 -15.70
N LEU A 23 -19.09 -20.38 -15.82
CA LEU A 23 -18.55 -21.22 -14.74
C LEU A 23 -17.08 -20.87 -14.43
N LEU A 24 -16.28 -20.57 -15.46
CA LEU A 24 -14.90 -20.12 -15.32
C LEU A 24 -14.83 -18.78 -14.57
N CYS A 25 -15.69 -17.81 -14.92
CA CYS A 25 -15.76 -16.52 -14.23
C CYS A 25 -16.17 -16.67 -12.76
N ILE A 26 -17.11 -17.57 -12.43
CA ILE A 26 -17.55 -17.82 -11.05
C ILE A 26 -16.44 -18.46 -10.21
N PHE A 27 -15.59 -19.32 -10.80
CA PHE A 27 -14.42 -19.90 -10.13
C PHE A 27 -13.31 -18.88 -9.80
N PHE A 28 -13.20 -17.79 -10.57
CA PHE A 28 -12.27 -16.70 -10.26
C PHE A 28 -12.80 -15.75 -9.17
N ILE A 29 -14.12 -15.64 -9.01
CA ILE A 29 -14.72 -14.76 -7.98
C ILE A 29 -14.62 -15.38 -6.58
N SER A 30 -14.66 -16.70 -6.45
CA SER A 30 -14.62 -17.40 -5.16
C SER A 30 -13.24 -17.44 -4.47
N ASN A 31 -12.18 -16.99 -5.14
CA ASN A 31 -10.83 -16.91 -4.56
C ASN A 31 -10.45 -15.51 -4.05
N VAL A 32 -11.39 -14.54 -4.01
CA VAL A 32 -11.14 -13.20 -3.45
C VAL A 32 -11.18 -13.26 -1.92
N HIS A 33 -10.14 -13.86 -1.32
CA HIS A 33 -9.91 -13.79 0.11
C HIS A 33 -9.36 -12.40 0.47
N ALA A 34 -10.14 -11.64 1.24
CA ALA A 34 -9.69 -10.59 2.16
C ALA A 34 -8.77 -9.49 1.58
N GLN A 35 -9.34 -8.59 0.77
CA GLN A 35 -8.69 -7.30 0.52
C GLN A 35 -8.57 -6.54 1.85
N LEU A 36 -7.39 -5.97 2.13
CA LEU A 36 -7.19 -5.10 3.29
C LEU A 36 -8.15 -3.90 3.18
N PRO A 37 -9.07 -3.69 4.13
CA PRO A 37 -10.03 -2.60 4.03
C PRO A 37 -9.31 -1.27 4.22
N ILE A 38 -9.25 -0.49 3.15
CA ILE A 38 -8.57 0.81 3.08
C ILE A 38 -9.45 1.84 2.40
N LYS A 39 -9.37 3.08 2.87
CA LYS A 39 -10.05 4.24 2.29
C LYS A 39 -9.14 5.46 2.27
N ILE A 40 -9.47 6.43 1.43
CA ILE A 40 -8.75 7.70 1.36
C ILE A 40 -9.50 8.73 2.22
N VAL A 41 -8.82 9.30 3.20
CA VAL A 41 -9.34 10.37 4.06
C VAL A 41 -8.27 11.45 4.20
N ASN A 42 -8.62 12.71 3.95
CA ASN A 42 -7.71 13.86 4.03
C ASN A 42 -6.38 13.62 3.29
N GLY A 43 -6.46 13.14 2.05
CA GLY A 43 -5.29 12.87 1.21
C GLY A 43 -4.40 11.71 1.67
N LYS A 44 -4.86 10.86 2.59
CA LYS A 44 -4.12 9.73 3.15
C LYS A 44 -4.84 8.41 2.90
N VAL A 45 -4.08 7.34 2.62
CA VAL A 45 -4.55 5.97 2.81
C VAL A 45 -4.70 5.73 4.30
N THR A 46 -5.89 5.30 4.69
CA THR A 46 -6.28 4.99 6.06
C THR A 46 -6.99 3.64 6.09
N ARG A 47 -6.97 3.01 7.25
CA ARG A 47 -7.61 1.73 7.49
C ARG A 47 -9.12 1.90 7.64
N ASP A 48 -9.88 0.91 7.17
CA ASP A 48 -11.35 0.86 7.26
C ASP A 48 -11.84 -0.48 7.82
N ASP A 49 -11.11 -1.02 8.81
CA ASP A 49 -11.37 -2.34 9.42
C ASP A 49 -12.31 -2.27 10.64
N GLY A 50 -12.92 -1.11 10.90
CA GLY A 50 -13.77 -0.87 12.06
C GLY A 50 -13.02 -0.79 13.40
N THR A 51 -11.69 -0.79 13.42
CA THR A 51 -10.91 -0.68 14.66
C THR A 51 -10.39 0.74 14.91
N PHE A 52 -10.52 1.17 16.16
CA PHE A 52 -10.03 2.47 16.62
C PHE A 52 -8.70 2.32 17.37
N GLY A 53 -7.89 3.38 17.34
CA GLY A 53 -6.62 3.43 18.04
C GLY A 53 -5.47 2.69 17.35
N LYS A 54 -4.48 2.27 18.15
CA LYS A 54 -3.21 1.70 17.68
C LYS A 54 -3.42 0.51 16.76
N PHE A 55 -2.64 0.44 15.68
CA PHE A 55 -2.70 -0.66 14.73
C PHE A 55 -2.31 -2.00 15.38
N GLN A 56 -3.18 -3.01 15.25
CA GLN A 56 -2.98 -4.34 15.84
C GLN A 56 -2.49 -5.32 14.77
N ILE A 57 -1.18 -5.33 14.53
CA ILE A 57 -0.54 -6.15 13.48
C ILE A 57 -0.91 -7.65 13.59
N GLN A 58 -1.14 -8.15 14.79
CA GLN A 58 -1.48 -9.57 15.04
C GLN A 58 -2.79 -9.99 14.38
N LYS A 59 -3.76 -9.07 14.21
CA LYS A 59 -5.01 -9.35 13.49
C LYS A 59 -4.79 -9.67 12.01
N TYR A 60 -3.64 -9.26 11.48
CA TYR A 60 -3.30 -9.42 10.07
C TYR A 60 -2.27 -10.52 9.83
N THR A 61 -1.88 -11.30 10.84
CA THR A 61 -0.88 -12.37 10.67
C THR A 61 -1.22 -13.33 9.52
N PRO A 62 -2.45 -13.87 9.40
CA PRO A 62 -2.78 -14.77 8.28
C PRO A 62 -2.63 -14.10 6.90
N LEU A 63 -3.01 -12.82 6.81
CA LEU A 63 -2.84 -12.03 5.59
C LEU A 63 -1.35 -11.82 5.28
N ILE A 64 -0.54 -11.48 6.29
CA ILE A 64 0.90 -11.29 6.14
C ILE A 64 1.57 -12.57 5.66
N ASP A 65 1.23 -13.72 6.23
CA ASP A 65 1.79 -15.01 5.84
C ASP A 65 1.45 -15.35 4.39
N SER A 66 0.20 -15.10 3.99
CA SER A 66 -0.25 -15.25 2.60
C SER A 66 0.53 -14.32 1.65
N LEU A 67 0.64 -13.03 1.97
CA LEU A 67 1.40 -12.06 1.18
C LEU A 67 2.87 -12.46 1.05
N ASN A 68 3.49 -12.90 2.15
CA ASN A 68 4.89 -13.33 2.14
C ASN A 68 5.08 -14.57 1.26
N LYS A 69 4.13 -15.52 1.27
CA LYS A 69 4.15 -16.68 0.37
C LYS A 69 4.02 -16.24 -1.08
N ASN A 70 3.11 -15.32 -1.38
CA ASN A 70 2.91 -14.80 -2.73
C ASN A 70 4.15 -14.08 -3.25
N LEU A 71 4.78 -13.23 -2.44
CA LEU A 71 6.01 -12.51 -2.83
C LEU A 71 7.21 -13.43 -3.00
N LYS A 72 7.25 -14.59 -2.32
CA LYS A 72 8.28 -15.62 -2.57
C LYS A 72 8.06 -16.30 -3.92
N LEU A 73 6.81 -16.59 -4.29
CA LEU A 73 6.47 -17.25 -5.55
C LEU A 73 6.54 -16.29 -6.75
N ASN A 74 6.09 -15.06 -6.56
CA ASN A 74 6.08 -14.00 -7.55
C ASN A 74 6.51 -12.67 -6.89
N PRO A 75 7.82 -12.35 -6.89
CA PRO A 75 8.33 -11.11 -6.32
C PRO A 75 7.80 -9.84 -7.00
N LYS A 76 7.23 -9.95 -8.20
CA LYS A 76 6.66 -8.83 -8.97
C LYS A 76 5.16 -8.67 -8.78
N ASP A 77 4.53 -9.43 -7.88
CA ASP A 77 3.12 -9.24 -7.55
C ASP A 77 2.90 -7.87 -6.87
N THR A 78 2.48 -6.90 -7.69
CA THR A 78 2.26 -5.52 -7.28
C THR A 78 1.16 -5.39 -6.24
N THR A 79 0.15 -6.28 -6.25
CA THR A 79 -0.91 -6.28 -5.23
C THR A 79 -0.33 -6.69 -3.89
N SER A 80 0.47 -7.76 -3.85
CA SER A 80 1.11 -8.18 -2.61
C SER A 80 2.10 -7.14 -2.08
N LEU A 81 2.89 -6.52 -2.97
CA LEU A 81 3.79 -5.41 -2.61
C LEU A 81 3.04 -4.22 -2.02
N PHE A 82 1.92 -3.82 -2.64
CA PHE A 82 1.07 -2.73 -2.19
C PHE A 82 0.45 -3.01 -0.81
N ILE A 83 -0.17 -4.18 -0.61
CA ILE A 83 -0.82 -4.51 0.66
C ILE A 83 0.24 -4.67 1.76
N ARG A 84 1.38 -5.30 1.47
CA ARG A 84 2.44 -5.50 2.47
C ARG A 84 3.08 -4.19 2.90
N SER A 85 3.36 -3.28 1.97
CA SER A 85 3.85 -1.93 2.29
C SER A 85 2.84 -1.12 3.09
N THR A 86 1.54 -1.25 2.81
CA THR A 86 0.47 -0.63 3.59
C THR A 86 0.48 -1.11 5.05
N LEU A 87 0.62 -2.42 5.29
CA LEU A 87 0.70 -2.99 6.64
C LEU A 87 1.97 -2.51 7.39
N TYR A 88 3.09 -2.35 6.69
CA TYR A 88 4.28 -1.74 7.28
C TYR A 88 4.04 -0.27 7.65
N LEU A 89 3.40 0.52 6.80
CA LEU A 89 3.06 1.91 7.13
C LEU A 89 2.18 1.96 8.38
N PHE A 90 1.05 1.24 8.41
CA PHE A 90 0.11 1.32 9.54
C PHE A 90 0.73 0.88 10.88
N SER A 91 1.67 -0.06 10.86
CA SER A 91 2.37 -0.51 12.07
C SER A 91 3.54 0.37 12.49
N ASN A 92 3.94 1.35 11.67
CA ASN A 92 5.13 2.18 11.91
C ASN A 92 4.90 3.67 11.56
N ASP A 93 3.66 4.14 11.45
CA ASP A 93 3.37 5.56 11.34
C ASP A 93 3.51 6.25 12.71
N VAL A 94 3.43 7.58 12.72
CA VAL A 94 3.52 8.38 13.95
C VAL A 94 2.43 8.03 14.99
N GLN A 95 1.27 7.54 14.57
CA GLN A 95 0.20 7.16 15.51
C GLN A 95 0.52 5.84 16.22
N SER A 96 1.08 4.87 15.50
CA SER A 96 1.46 3.58 16.04
C SER A 96 2.81 3.61 16.77
N LYS A 97 3.75 4.41 16.26
CA LYS A 97 5.11 4.56 16.77
C LYS A 97 5.51 6.03 16.84
N PRO A 98 5.08 6.76 17.88
CA PRO A 98 5.26 8.20 17.97
C PRO A 98 6.72 8.59 18.20
N ASN A 99 7.54 7.75 18.83
CA ASN A 99 8.93 8.11 19.05
C ASN A 99 9.73 7.97 17.75
N GLN A 100 10.48 9.01 17.35
CA GLN A 100 11.27 9.03 16.11
C GLN A 100 12.26 7.86 16.03
N ARG A 101 12.79 7.42 17.19
CA ARG A 101 13.75 6.31 17.33
C ARG A 101 13.14 5.00 17.83
N GLU A 102 11.83 4.81 17.70
CA GLU A 102 11.21 3.56 18.12
C GLU A 102 11.81 2.37 17.35
N LYS A 103 12.21 1.33 18.09
CA LYS A 103 12.94 0.18 17.53
C LYS A 103 12.17 -0.44 16.35
N GLY A 104 12.89 -0.69 15.26
CA GLY A 104 12.35 -1.33 14.06
C GLY A 104 11.48 -0.41 13.20
N ALA A 105 11.16 0.82 13.63
CA ALA A 105 10.28 1.71 12.87
C ALA A 105 10.92 2.14 11.54
N LEU A 106 12.17 2.61 11.60
CA LEU A 106 12.90 3.06 10.42
C LEU A 106 13.14 1.89 9.45
N GLU A 107 13.56 0.74 9.95
CA GLU A 107 13.83 -0.46 9.16
C GLU A 107 12.57 -0.94 8.42
N ASN A 108 11.44 -1.00 9.13
CA ASN A 108 10.16 -1.37 8.52
C ASN A 108 9.67 -0.35 7.48
N LEU A 109 9.89 0.94 7.71
CA LEU A 109 9.54 1.98 6.74
C LEU A 109 10.45 1.93 5.50
N ILE A 110 11.72 1.55 5.64
CA ILE A 110 12.60 1.30 4.50
C ILE A 110 12.10 0.10 3.68
N LEU A 111 11.70 -0.99 4.33
CA LEU A 111 11.08 -2.13 3.64
C LEU A 111 9.79 -1.72 2.93
N ALA A 112 8.95 -0.91 3.57
CA ALA A 112 7.73 -0.37 2.96
C ALA A 112 8.04 0.47 1.71
N LYS A 113 9.07 1.33 1.80
CA LYS A 113 9.55 2.16 0.70
C LYS A 113 10.02 1.29 -0.46
N ASP A 114 10.86 0.29 -0.21
CA ASP A 114 11.36 -0.56 -1.29
C ASP A 114 10.22 -1.34 -1.97
N MET A 115 9.24 -1.83 -1.19
CA MET A 115 8.05 -2.50 -1.74
C MET A 115 7.17 -1.57 -2.58
N VAL A 116 6.91 -0.34 -2.12
CA VAL A 116 6.05 0.61 -2.84
C VAL A 116 6.74 1.09 -4.13
N GLU A 117 8.05 1.30 -4.11
CA GLU A 117 8.85 1.64 -5.28
C GLU A 117 8.86 0.50 -6.30
N ASN A 118 8.99 -0.74 -5.85
CA ASN A 118 8.90 -1.91 -6.72
C ASN A 118 7.50 -2.07 -7.35
N ALA A 119 6.44 -1.83 -6.59
CA ALA A 119 5.08 -1.87 -7.16
C ALA A 119 4.90 -0.83 -8.27
N VAL A 120 5.43 0.39 -8.07
CA VAL A 120 5.43 1.44 -9.09
C VAL A 120 6.28 1.04 -10.30
N SER A 121 7.49 0.52 -10.09
CA SER A 121 8.40 0.15 -11.18
C SER A 121 7.89 -1.03 -12.03
N TYR A 122 7.10 -1.92 -11.42
CA TYR A 122 6.39 -2.99 -12.11
C TYR A 122 5.06 -2.54 -12.74
N GLY A 123 4.78 -1.24 -12.73
CA GLY A 123 3.72 -0.64 -13.55
C GLY A 123 2.37 -0.46 -12.85
N MET A 124 2.27 -0.65 -11.53
CA MET A 124 1.01 -0.40 -10.82
C MET A 124 0.66 1.11 -10.82
N GLN A 125 -0.51 1.45 -11.36
CA GLN A 125 -0.96 2.84 -11.53
C GLN A 125 -2.03 3.29 -10.52
N ASP A 126 -2.35 2.46 -9.53
CA ASP A 126 -3.40 2.72 -8.54
C ASP A 126 -3.16 4.04 -7.77
N LEU A 127 -4.18 4.89 -7.65
CA LEU A 127 -4.11 6.15 -6.91
C LEU A 127 -3.71 5.93 -5.44
N ARG A 128 -4.22 4.88 -4.80
CA ARG A 128 -3.92 4.53 -3.41
C ARG A 128 -2.45 4.18 -3.25
N LEU A 129 -1.82 3.55 -4.24
CA LEU A 129 -0.38 3.29 -4.23
C LEU A 129 0.42 4.60 -4.26
N LYS A 130 0.01 5.56 -5.11
CA LYS A 130 0.67 6.87 -5.22
C LYS A 130 0.56 7.65 -3.90
N ILE A 131 -0.61 7.64 -3.27
CA ILE A 131 -0.82 8.24 -1.94
C ILE A 131 0.02 7.52 -0.88
N LEU A 132 0.00 6.18 -0.86
CA LEU A 132 0.77 5.38 0.08
C LEU A 132 2.27 5.68 -0.02
N ARG A 133 2.80 5.79 -1.23
CA ARG A 133 4.20 6.17 -1.48
C ARG A 133 4.51 7.50 -0.81
N ALA A 134 3.73 8.55 -1.08
CA ALA A 134 3.94 9.86 -0.45
C ALA A 134 3.88 9.78 1.09
N GLN A 135 2.96 9.00 1.66
CA GLN A 135 2.87 8.80 3.11
C GLN A 135 4.11 8.11 3.69
N ILE A 136 4.60 7.04 3.06
CA ILE A 136 5.81 6.33 3.53
C ILE A 136 7.01 7.27 3.57
N TYR A 137 7.23 8.08 2.52
CA TYR A 137 8.32 9.06 2.52
C TYR A 137 8.12 10.14 3.59
N ARG A 138 6.88 10.60 3.82
CA ARG A 138 6.59 11.54 4.91
C ARG A 138 6.96 10.96 6.28
N GLU A 139 6.58 9.72 6.55
CA GLU A 139 6.92 9.04 7.80
C GLU A 139 8.44 8.78 7.91
N LEU A 140 9.13 8.50 6.80
CA LEU A 140 10.59 8.44 6.78
C LEU A 140 11.21 9.78 7.18
N VAL A 141 10.75 10.90 6.61
CA VAL A 141 11.23 12.25 7.00
C VAL A 141 11.04 12.47 8.49
N TYR A 142 9.86 12.13 9.03
CA TYR A 142 9.57 12.26 10.45
C TYR A 142 10.62 11.57 11.34
N ARG A 143 11.13 10.39 10.94
CA ARG A 143 12.18 9.67 11.71
C ARG A 143 13.52 10.41 11.83
N PHE A 144 13.72 11.48 11.06
CA PHE A 144 14.93 12.31 11.09
C PHE A 144 14.67 13.75 11.56
N THR A 145 13.49 14.05 12.12
CA THR A 145 13.13 15.40 12.61
C THR A 145 13.61 15.71 14.03
N GLY A 146 14.16 14.72 14.74
CA GLY A 146 14.67 14.90 16.11
C GLY A 146 16.08 15.47 16.11
N ASP A 147 16.37 16.38 17.04
CA ASP A 147 17.75 16.79 17.29
C ASP A 147 18.50 15.65 18.00
N GLU A 148 19.47 15.11 17.28
CA GLU A 148 20.31 13.99 17.71
C GLU A 148 21.80 14.35 17.59
N SER A 149 22.12 15.65 17.58
CA SER A 149 23.49 16.18 17.53
C SER A 149 24.36 15.66 18.68
N TRP A 150 23.76 15.36 19.84
CA TRP A 150 24.42 14.77 21.00
C TRP A 150 24.74 13.28 20.83
N MET A 151 24.11 12.59 19.88
CA MET A 151 24.23 11.14 19.69
C MET A 151 25.19 10.76 18.56
N PHE A 152 25.21 11.56 17.50
CA PHE A 152 25.90 11.22 16.26
C PHE A 152 27.11 12.11 16.04
N ASP A 153 28.17 11.52 15.50
CA ASP A 153 29.31 12.31 15.05
C ASP A 153 28.95 13.18 13.82
N SER A 154 29.87 14.06 13.42
CA SER A 154 29.65 14.97 12.30
C SER A 154 29.41 14.26 10.97
N LYS A 155 30.05 13.10 10.72
CA LYS A 155 29.87 12.32 9.49
C LYS A 155 28.49 11.66 9.48
N GLN A 156 28.09 11.05 10.59
CA GLN A 156 26.78 10.44 10.77
C GLN A 156 25.66 11.47 10.64
N THR A 157 25.83 12.64 11.26
CA THR A 157 24.89 13.76 11.15
C THR A 157 24.74 14.25 9.71
N ALA A 158 25.84 14.32 8.94
CA ALA A 158 25.78 14.68 7.53
C ALA A 158 25.01 13.65 6.69
N VAL A 159 25.19 12.34 6.94
CA VAL A 159 24.44 11.28 6.26
C VAL A 159 22.95 11.38 6.57
N ARG A 160 22.59 11.56 7.84
CA ARG A 160 21.20 11.71 8.29
C ARG A 160 20.54 12.94 7.67
N ARG A 161 21.23 14.08 7.65
CA ARG A 161 20.77 15.31 6.97
C ARG A 161 20.50 15.07 5.49
N LYS A 162 21.41 14.37 4.80
CA LYS A 162 21.23 14.04 3.38
C LYS A 162 20.00 13.15 3.16
N GLN A 163 19.78 12.15 4.02
CA GLN A 163 18.60 11.29 3.97
C GLN A 163 17.31 12.08 4.19
N PHE A 164 17.26 12.93 5.22
CA PHE A 164 16.13 13.82 5.48
C PHE A 164 15.79 14.68 4.25
N ASN A 165 16.78 15.37 3.70
CA ASN A 165 16.56 16.28 2.57
C ASN A 165 16.07 15.54 1.32
N ASN A 166 16.65 14.38 1.02
CA ASN A 166 16.21 13.55 -0.10
C ASN A 166 14.75 13.09 0.08
N TYR A 167 14.40 12.56 1.26
CA TYR A 167 13.03 12.14 1.52
C TYR A 167 12.04 13.31 1.52
N LYS A 168 12.44 14.50 2.01
CA LYS A 168 11.64 15.72 1.97
C LYS A 168 11.35 16.18 0.54
N GLU A 169 12.34 16.12 -0.34
CA GLU A 169 12.16 16.45 -1.75
C GLU A 169 11.16 15.49 -2.41
N LEU A 170 11.34 14.18 -2.21
CA LEU A 170 10.49 13.15 -2.79
C LEU A 170 9.04 13.21 -2.29
N VAL A 171 8.81 13.37 -0.99
CA VAL A 171 7.44 13.51 -0.45
C VAL A 171 6.72 14.72 -1.03
N ASN A 172 7.41 15.86 -1.14
CA ASN A 172 6.82 17.09 -1.68
C ASN A 172 6.54 16.98 -3.17
N LYS A 173 7.43 16.33 -3.92
CA LYS A 173 7.23 15.97 -5.33
C LYS A 173 6.00 15.08 -5.50
N TYR A 174 5.89 13.98 -4.75
CA TYR A 174 4.76 13.07 -4.89
C TYR A 174 3.42 13.71 -4.52
N TYR A 175 3.35 14.51 -3.45
CA TYR A 175 2.11 15.24 -3.14
C TYR A 175 1.79 16.33 -4.18
N GLN A 176 2.80 16.94 -4.83
CA GLN A 176 2.56 17.83 -5.95
C GLN A 176 1.98 17.09 -7.16
N GLU A 177 2.53 15.93 -7.52
CA GLU A 177 2.03 15.09 -8.60
C GLU A 177 0.59 14.60 -8.31
N LEU A 178 0.29 14.24 -7.07
CA LEU A 178 -1.06 13.89 -6.62
C LEU A 178 -2.02 15.08 -6.73
N ALA A 179 -1.61 16.29 -6.33
CA ALA A 179 -2.44 17.48 -6.46
C ALA A 179 -2.77 17.85 -7.91
N LEU A 180 -1.87 17.53 -8.86
CA LEU A 180 -2.10 17.74 -10.29
C LEU A 180 -3.01 16.66 -10.89
N SER A 181 -2.86 15.41 -10.48
CA SER A 181 -3.57 14.25 -11.07
C SER A 181 -4.91 13.92 -10.41
N ASP A 182 -5.09 14.27 -9.14
CA ASP A 182 -6.35 14.15 -8.37
C ASP A 182 -6.70 15.52 -7.78
N SER A 183 -7.07 16.44 -8.68
CA SER A 183 -7.33 17.85 -8.34
C SER A 183 -8.45 18.03 -7.32
N SER A 184 -9.40 17.09 -7.27
CA SER A 184 -10.51 17.08 -6.29
C SER A 184 -10.04 17.07 -4.83
N ARG A 185 -8.83 16.54 -4.57
CA ARG A 185 -8.19 16.47 -3.25
C ARG A 185 -6.89 17.27 -3.16
N ALA A 186 -6.62 18.17 -4.11
CA ALA A 186 -5.38 18.93 -4.18
C ALA A 186 -5.07 19.69 -2.88
N TYR A 187 -6.09 20.25 -2.24
CA TYR A 187 -5.94 20.94 -0.96
C TYR A 187 -5.39 20.03 0.15
N ASP A 188 -5.92 18.80 0.25
CA ASP A 188 -5.47 17.83 1.24
C ASP A 188 -4.01 17.43 0.98
N TYR A 189 -3.64 17.15 -0.27
CA TYR A 189 -2.26 16.80 -0.60
C TYR A 189 -1.27 17.94 -0.32
N ASN A 190 -1.65 19.18 -0.63
CA ASN A 190 -0.80 20.34 -0.36
C ASN A 190 -0.54 20.54 1.14
N LYS A 191 -1.51 20.24 2.00
CA LYS A 191 -1.33 20.27 3.46
C LYS A 191 -0.36 19.21 3.99
N LEU A 192 -0.14 18.12 3.25
CA LEU A 192 0.70 17.01 3.68
C LEU A 192 2.17 17.16 3.29
N LYS A 193 2.51 18.18 2.49
CA LYS A 193 3.88 18.54 2.18
C LYS A 193 4.66 18.87 3.45
N VAL A 194 5.93 18.50 3.46
CA VAL A 194 6.84 18.73 4.58
C VAL A 194 7.53 20.08 4.42
N THR A 195 7.38 20.92 5.43
CA THR A 195 8.05 22.23 5.54
C THR A 195 9.24 22.21 6.49
N ASP A 196 9.32 21.21 7.38
CA ASP A 196 10.36 21.05 8.40
C ASP A 196 11.78 21.14 7.80
N VAL A 197 12.71 21.66 8.60
CA VAL A 197 14.13 21.69 8.28
C VAL A 197 14.84 20.68 9.19
N TYR A 198 15.90 20.04 8.69
CA TYR A 198 16.69 19.13 9.50
C TYR A 198 17.25 19.89 10.73
N PRO A 199 17.02 19.40 11.96
CA PRO A 199 17.46 20.07 13.18
C PRO A 199 18.98 20.05 13.32
N LEU A 200 19.54 21.15 13.86
CA LEU A 200 20.97 21.34 14.13
C LEU A 200 21.19 22.10 15.44
#